data_AF-M2YZ45-F1
#
_entry.id   AF-M2YZ45-F1
#
_cell.length_a   1.000
_cell.length_b   1.000
_cell.length_c   1.000
_cell.angle_alpha   90.00
_cell.angle_beta   90.00
_cell.angle_gamma   90.00
#
_symmetry.space_group_name_H-M   'P 1'
#
loop_
_entity.id
_entity.type
_entity.pdbx_description
1 polymer ?
#
loop_
_entity_poly.entity_id
_entity_poly.type
_entity_poly.pdbx_seq_one_letter_code
_entity_poly.pdbx_strand_id
1 'polypeptide(L)'
;MLQHPIFEFYFQLQMISGQIAKLTHYHRSRITGVDQQEVVKSMLHVRSRLVALWETRSAIQRLSPIDLRSNLAADIAEPIITLVGLCAAAYHAEFVEMDRVLGDPISKSTGSRRAMQEIRSIVDGDWNCYHEGKLNPGYLRPLFLYAIECMDRDDNRWAVERMECVKDCICRSDFFADFGQRLSDAQLRKERRVTSKYFCIWYFGVPPPFM
;
A
#
# COMPACT_ATOMS: atom_id res chain seq x y z
N MET A 1 11.05 -24.09 -8.15
CA MET A 1 10.54 -22.84 -8.77
C MET A 1 10.96 -21.65 -7.91
N LEU A 2 11.74 -20.71 -8.44
CA LEU A 2 12.25 -19.54 -7.68
C LEU A 2 11.14 -18.58 -7.20
N GLN A 3 9.97 -18.60 -7.85
CA GLN A 3 8.83 -17.75 -7.54
C GLN A 3 7.97 -18.25 -6.38
N HIS A 4 8.04 -19.55 -6.05
CA HIS A 4 7.22 -20.15 -4.99
C HIS A 4 7.34 -19.45 -3.62
N PRO A 5 8.54 -19.16 -3.08
CA PRO A 5 8.65 -18.45 -1.80
C PRO A 5 8.14 -17.01 -1.87
N ILE A 6 8.19 -16.36 -3.04
CA ILE A 6 7.67 -15.00 -3.23
C ILE A 6 6.15 -15.01 -3.21
N PHE A 7 5.54 -16.00 -3.86
CA PHE A 7 4.10 -16.22 -3.81
C PHE A 7 3.62 -16.51 -2.38
N GLU A 8 4.30 -17.41 -1.67
CA GLU A 8 3.95 -17.73 -0.27
C GLU A 8 4.04 -16.48 0.62
N PHE A 9 5.11 -15.69 0.46
CA PHE A 9 5.24 -14.41 1.16
C PHE A 9 4.05 -13.49 0.87
N TYR A 10 3.68 -13.31 -0.40
CA TYR A 10 2.58 -12.44 -0.78
C TYR A 10 1.24 -12.95 -0.26
N PHE A 11 1.02 -14.26 -0.29
CA PHE A 11 -0.18 -14.89 0.26
C PHE A 11 -0.30 -14.63 1.77
N GLN A 12 0.76 -14.86 2.55
CA GLN A 12 0.78 -14.56 3.98
C GLN A 12 0.58 -13.06 4.25
N LEU A 13 1.15 -12.20 3.41
CA LEU A 13 0.94 -10.76 3.48
C LEU A 13 -0.54 -10.41 3.28
N GLN A 14 -1.22 -10.97 2.26
CA GLN A 14 -2.66 -10.75 2.04
C GLN A 14 -3.51 -11.24 3.22
N MET A 15 -3.14 -12.36 3.85
CA MET A 15 -3.81 -12.83 5.07
C MET A 15 -3.68 -11.84 6.22
N ILE A 16 -2.53 -11.17 6.35
CA ILE A 16 -2.32 -10.09 7.33
C ILE A 16 -3.14 -8.86 6.94
N SER A 17 -3.13 -8.42 5.68
CA SER A 17 -3.93 -7.31 5.17
C SER A 17 -5.43 -7.50 5.47
N GLY A 18 -5.94 -8.71 5.30
CA GLY A 18 -7.33 -9.05 5.65
C GLY A 18 -7.64 -8.94 7.15
N GLN A 19 -6.66 -9.17 8.03
CA GLN A 19 -6.82 -8.94 9.46
C GLN A 19 -6.83 -7.45 9.80
N ILE A 20 -5.99 -6.65 9.14
CA ILE A 20 -5.99 -5.18 9.28
C ILE A 20 -7.35 -4.61 8.86
N ALA A 21 -7.89 -5.05 7.70
CA ALA A 21 -9.20 -4.61 7.21
C ALA A 21 -10.34 -4.91 8.20
N LYS A 22 -10.30 -6.07 8.87
CA LYS A 22 -11.26 -6.43 9.92
C LYS A 22 -11.14 -5.57 11.18
N LEU A 23 -10.04 -4.84 11.37
CA LEU A 23 -9.86 -3.91 12.50
C LEU A 23 -10.30 -2.48 12.15
N THR A 24 -10.74 -2.20 10.93
CA THR A 24 -11.34 -0.90 10.58
C THR A 24 -12.59 -0.61 11.41
N HIS A 25 -12.90 0.67 11.58
CA HIS A 25 -14.10 1.11 12.32
C HIS A 25 -15.42 0.70 11.66
N TYR A 26 -15.39 0.24 10.39
CA TYR A 26 -16.57 -0.30 9.71
C TYR A 26 -16.90 -1.74 10.14
N HIS A 27 -15.90 -2.48 10.64
CA HIS A 27 -16.03 -3.90 11.00
C HIS A 27 -15.92 -4.13 12.52
N ARG A 28 -15.36 -3.16 13.26
CA ARG A 28 -15.19 -3.23 14.72
C ARG A 28 -15.68 -1.95 15.37
N SER A 29 -16.43 -2.09 16.46
CA SER A 29 -16.83 -0.98 17.31
C SER A 29 -15.61 -0.17 17.76
N ARG A 30 -15.80 1.14 17.87
CA ARG A 30 -14.83 2.13 18.36
C ARG A 30 -15.48 3.14 19.31
N ILE A 31 -16.59 2.74 19.91
CA ILE A 31 -17.47 3.65 20.65
C ILE A 31 -16.90 3.89 22.05
N THR A 32 -16.31 2.86 22.67
CA THR A 32 -15.74 2.95 24.01
C THR A 32 -14.22 3.02 23.99
N GLY A 33 -13.62 3.54 25.07
CA GLY A 33 -12.17 3.49 25.26
C GLY A 33 -11.63 2.05 25.32
N VAL A 34 -12.43 1.11 25.83
CA VAL A 34 -12.09 -0.32 25.86
C VAL A 34 -12.03 -0.88 24.44
N ASP A 35 -13.02 -0.58 23.61
CA ASP A 35 -13.06 -1.00 22.20
C ASP A 35 -11.80 -0.53 21.45
N GLN A 36 -11.39 0.73 21.68
CA GLN A 36 -10.19 1.29 21.07
C GLN A 36 -8.92 0.58 21.59
N GLN A 37 -8.82 0.29 22.89
CA GLN A 37 -7.67 -0.43 23.46
C GLN A 37 -7.54 -1.85 22.91
N GLU A 38 -8.65 -2.58 22.76
CA GLU A 38 -8.66 -3.93 22.18
C GLU A 38 -8.13 -3.92 20.75
N VAL A 39 -8.50 -2.89 19.97
CA VAL A 39 -8.02 -2.79 18.59
C VAL A 39 -6.57 -2.38 18.54
N VAL A 40 -6.11 -1.43 19.37
CA VAL A 40 -4.69 -1.10 19.49
C VAL A 40 -3.87 -2.36 19.82
N LYS A 41 -4.31 -3.15 20.80
CA LYS A 41 -3.65 -4.41 21.17
C LYS A 41 -3.63 -5.43 20.03
N SER A 42 -4.74 -5.57 19.32
CA SER A 42 -4.83 -6.46 18.16
C SER A 42 -3.90 -5.99 17.03
N MET A 43 -3.84 -4.69 16.79
CA MET A 43 -2.99 -4.09 15.77
C MET A 43 -1.50 -4.28 16.08
N LEU A 44 -1.09 -4.18 17.35
CA LEU A 44 0.28 -4.47 17.76
C LEU A 44 0.66 -5.93 17.45
N HIS A 45 -0.23 -6.88 17.71
CA HIS A 45 0.01 -8.29 17.39
C HIS A 45 0.13 -8.52 15.87
N VAL A 46 -0.75 -7.89 15.08
CA VAL A 46 -0.71 -7.94 13.62
C VAL A 46 0.58 -7.33 13.08
N ARG A 47 1.00 -6.18 13.61
CA ARG A 47 2.27 -5.52 13.26
C ARG A 47 3.47 -6.41 13.55
N SER A 48 3.53 -7.07 14.70
CA SER A 48 4.62 -8.00 15.03
C SER A 48 4.70 -9.15 14.03
N ARG A 49 3.57 -9.70 13.59
CA ARG A 49 3.52 -10.75 12.56
C ARG A 49 3.95 -10.25 11.19
N LEU A 50 3.56 -9.04 10.81
CA LEU A 50 3.99 -8.39 9.57
C LEU A 50 5.52 -8.22 9.54
N VAL A 51 6.11 -7.72 10.63
CA VAL A 51 7.57 -7.59 10.75
C VAL A 51 8.26 -8.95 10.72
N ALA A 52 7.73 -9.96 11.43
CA ALA A 52 8.30 -11.30 11.41
C ALA A 52 8.26 -11.93 10.00
N LEU A 53 7.18 -11.72 9.24
CA LEU A 53 7.09 -12.14 7.85
C LEU A 53 8.16 -11.48 6.98
N TRP A 54 8.40 -10.18 7.17
CA TRP A 54 9.47 -9.46 6.47
C TRP A 54 10.85 -10.02 6.79
N GLU A 55 11.16 -10.24 8.06
CA GLU A 55 12.48 -10.74 8.47
C GLU A 55 12.75 -12.16 7.99
N THR A 56 11.71 -12.98 7.85
CA THR A 56 11.80 -14.37 7.38
C THR A 56 11.72 -14.52 5.85
N ARG A 57 11.67 -13.41 5.10
CA ARG A 57 11.64 -13.43 3.63
C ARG A 57 12.77 -14.26 3.02
N SER A 58 12.51 -14.87 1.88
CA SER A 58 13.48 -15.77 1.24
C SER A 58 14.76 -15.05 0.80
N ALA A 59 15.85 -15.81 0.63
CA ALA A 59 17.14 -15.24 0.23
C ALA A 59 17.05 -14.43 -1.08
N ILE A 60 16.24 -14.88 -2.05
CA ILE A 60 16.05 -14.18 -3.31
C ILE A 60 15.35 -12.82 -3.15
N GLN A 61 14.44 -12.68 -2.17
CA GLN A 61 13.79 -11.40 -1.83
C GLN A 61 14.72 -10.43 -1.08
N ARG A 62 15.89 -10.88 -0.62
CA ARG A 62 16.89 -10.04 0.05
C ARG A 62 17.95 -9.50 -0.92
N LEU A 63 18.02 -10.03 -2.13
CA LEU A 63 18.96 -9.57 -3.17
C LEU A 63 18.49 -8.27 -3.79
N SER A 64 19.43 -7.39 -4.16
CA SER A 64 19.10 -6.18 -4.92
C SER A 64 18.76 -6.52 -6.39
N PRO A 65 18.09 -5.61 -7.13
CA PRO A 65 17.85 -5.81 -8.56
C PRO A 65 19.15 -6.04 -9.35
N ILE A 66 20.23 -5.36 -8.96
CA ILE A 66 21.56 -5.51 -9.58
C ILE A 66 22.11 -6.91 -9.34
N ASP A 67 22.01 -7.42 -8.11
CA ASP A 67 22.46 -8.78 -7.79
C ASP A 67 21.65 -9.82 -8.55
N LEU A 68 20.34 -9.64 -8.65
CA LEU A 68 19.46 -10.55 -9.40
C LEU A 68 19.82 -10.60 -10.89
N ARG A 69 20.06 -9.44 -11.52
CA ARG A 69 20.51 -9.37 -12.93
C ARG A 69 21.89 -9.95 -13.15
N SER A 70 22.77 -9.89 -12.13
CA SER A 70 24.14 -10.41 -12.23
C SER A 70 24.21 -11.93 -12.10
N ASN A 71 23.22 -12.55 -11.43
CA ASN A 71 23.23 -13.98 -11.10
C ASN A 71 22.18 -14.80 -11.88
N LEU A 72 21.23 -14.16 -12.56
CA LEU A 72 20.15 -14.82 -13.29
C LEU A 72 20.07 -14.28 -14.71
N ALA A 73 19.62 -15.11 -15.65
CA ALA A 73 19.28 -14.66 -17.00
C ALA A 73 18.12 -13.66 -16.95
N ALA A 74 18.10 -12.69 -17.87
CA ALA A 74 17.16 -11.55 -17.82
C ALA A 74 15.68 -11.98 -17.84
N ASP A 75 15.35 -13.03 -18.60
CA ASP A 75 14.02 -13.65 -18.67
C ASP A 75 13.53 -14.22 -17.35
N ILE A 76 14.44 -14.54 -16.42
CA ILE A 76 14.15 -15.00 -15.06
C ILE A 76 14.27 -13.83 -14.06
N ALA A 77 15.28 -12.97 -14.21
CA ALA A 77 15.59 -11.89 -13.29
C ALA A 77 14.48 -10.83 -13.25
N GLU A 78 14.04 -10.31 -14.40
CA GLU A 78 13.12 -9.17 -14.47
C GLU A 78 11.73 -9.48 -13.86
N PRO A 79 11.12 -10.67 -14.10
CA PRO A 79 9.89 -11.05 -13.41
C PRO A 79 10.08 -11.18 -11.89
N ILE A 80 11.21 -11.73 -11.44
CA ILE A 80 11.49 -11.89 -10.01
C ILE A 80 11.67 -10.52 -9.35
N ILE A 81 12.45 -9.62 -9.96
CA ILE A 81 12.63 -8.24 -9.48
C ILE A 81 11.27 -7.56 -9.33
N THR A 82 10.42 -7.65 -10.35
CA THR A 82 9.06 -7.08 -10.32
C THR A 82 8.23 -7.65 -9.18
N LEU A 83 8.20 -8.98 -9.00
CA LEU A 83 7.44 -9.62 -7.92
C LEU A 83 7.97 -9.26 -6.53
N VAL A 84 9.30 -9.17 -6.35
CA VAL A 84 9.90 -8.73 -5.08
C VAL A 84 9.51 -7.27 -4.78
N GLY A 85 9.57 -6.39 -5.79
CA GLY A 85 9.14 -5.00 -5.69
C GLY A 85 7.67 -4.85 -5.26
N LEU A 86 6.78 -5.61 -5.90
CA LEU A 86 5.36 -5.66 -5.54
C LEU A 86 5.13 -6.09 -4.08
N CYS A 87 5.80 -7.16 -3.64
CA CYS A 87 5.75 -7.63 -2.27
C CYS A 87 6.25 -6.58 -1.26
N ALA A 88 7.33 -5.88 -1.60
CA ALA A 88 7.90 -4.82 -0.78
C ALA A 88 6.96 -3.61 -0.67
N ALA A 89 6.43 -3.13 -1.79
CA ALA A 89 5.49 -2.01 -1.79
C ALA A 89 4.20 -2.34 -1.03
N ALA A 90 3.66 -3.55 -1.21
CA ALA A 90 2.50 -4.00 -0.46
C ALA A 90 2.78 -4.12 1.06
N TYR A 91 3.96 -4.62 1.45
CA TYR A 91 4.39 -4.68 2.85
C TYR A 91 4.42 -3.28 3.49
N HIS A 92 5.03 -2.31 2.82
CA HIS A 92 5.08 -0.94 3.32
C HIS A 92 3.69 -0.29 3.38
N ALA A 93 2.83 -0.57 2.41
CA ALA A 93 1.46 -0.07 2.39
C ALA A 93 0.63 -0.51 3.60
N GLU A 94 0.92 -1.67 4.19
CA GLU A 94 0.23 -2.08 5.42
C GLU A 94 0.55 -1.19 6.63
N PHE A 95 1.75 -0.60 6.72
CA PHE A 95 2.02 0.37 7.79
C PHE A 95 1.20 1.64 7.63
N VAL A 96 1.01 2.08 6.39
CA VAL A 96 0.15 3.22 6.05
C VAL A 96 -1.30 2.92 6.47
N GLU A 97 -1.81 1.74 6.14
CA GLU A 97 -3.16 1.32 6.51
C GLU A 97 -3.32 1.17 8.02
N MET A 98 -2.35 0.57 8.73
CA MET A 98 -2.42 0.40 10.19
C MET A 98 -2.56 1.73 10.93
N ASP A 99 -1.72 2.73 10.60
CA ASP A 99 -1.79 4.04 11.25
C ASP A 99 -3.11 4.76 10.91
N ARG A 100 -3.62 4.58 9.68
CA ARG A 100 -4.92 5.10 9.26
C ARG A 100 -6.07 4.46 10.06
N VAL A 101 -6.02 3.15 10.29
CA VAL A 101 -7.02 2.40 11.09
C VAL A 101 -7.00 2.78 12.56
N LEU A 102 -5.82 3.07 13.12
CA LEU A 102 -5.69 3.53 14.51
C LEU A 102 -6.19 4.97 14.70
N GLY A 103 -6.32 5.73 13.61
CA GLY A 103 -6.76 7.12 13.68
C GLY A 103 -5.68 8.07 14.18
N ASP A 104 -4.41 7.64 14.19
CA ASP A 104 -3.29 8.45 14.66
C ASP A 104 -3.18 9.71 13.82
N PRO A 105 -2.92 10.89 14.40
CA PRO A 105 -2.74 12.11 13.62
C PRO A 105 -1.65 11.93 12.57
N ILE A 106 -1.91 12.37 11.34
CA ILE A 106 -0.94 12.29 10.23
C ILE A 106 0.39 12.96 10.60
N SER A 107 0.34 14.04 11.40
CA SER A 107 1.52 14.74 11.91
C SER A 107 2.40 13.94 12.88
N LYS A 108 1.85 12.90 13.52
CA LYS A 108 2.54 12.06 14.51
C LYS A 108 2.98 10.70 13.98
N SER A 109 2.51 10.30 12.79
CA SER A 109 2.86 9.02 12.19
C SER A 109 4.27 9.08 11.56
N THR A 110 5.28 8.66 12.31
CA THR A 110 6.63 8.45 11.77
C THR A 110 6.71 7.16 10.93
N GLY A 111 5.88 6.17 11.26
CA GLY A 111 5.81 4.88 10.57
C GLY A 111 5.30 4.99 9.13
N SER A 112 4.14 5.62 8.93
CA SER A 112 3.57 5.80 7.58
C SER A 112 4.45 6.67 6.70
N ARG A 113 5.05 7.74 7.23
CA ARG A 113 5.95 8.59 6.43
C ARG A 113 7.14 7.81 5.89
N ARG A 114 7.78 6.99 6.73
CA ARG A 114 8.88 6.12 6.29
C ARG A 114 8.37 5.10 5.26
N ALA A 115 7.25 4.44 5.53
CA ALA A 115 6.68 3.46 4.61
C ALA A 115 6.33 4.07 3.24
N MET A 116 5.80 5.29 3.20
CA MET A 116 5.54 6.04 1.99
C MET A 116 6.83 6.34 1.21
N GLN A 117 7.91 6.76 1.89
CA GLN A 117 9.21 6.96 1.25
C GLN A 117 9.74 5.68 0.60
N GLU A 118 9.61 4.53 1.27
CA GLU A 118 10.00 3.24 0.71
C GLU A 118 9.14 2.85 -0.49
N ILE A 119 7.81 3.05 -0.45
CA ILE A 119 6.92 2.83 -1.59
C ILE A 119 7.37 3.65 -2.80
N ARG A 120 7.69 4.93 -2.60
CA ARG A 120 8.18 5.81 -3.67
C ARG A 120 9.50 5.34 -4.25
N SER A 121 10.46 4.97 -3.39
CA SER A 121 11.75 4.41 -3.80
C SER A 121 11.59 3.13 -4.64
N ILE A 122 10.64 2.26 -4.27
CA ILE A 122 10.36 1.03 -5.01
C ILE A 122 9.72 1.31 -6.37
N VAL A 123 8.70 2.18 -6.41
CA VAL A 123 7.95 2.49 -7.63
C VAL A 123 8.81 3.23 -8.66
N ASP A 124 9.64 4.17 -8.21
CA ASP A 124 10.49 4.98 -9.08
C ASP A 124 11.86 4.33 -9.35
N GLY A 125 12.21 3.27 -8.61
CA GLY A 125 13.49 2.57 -8.70
C GLY A 125 13.49 1.37 -9.64
N ASP A 126 14.57 0.60 -9.55
CA ASP A 126 14.86 -0.54 -10.44
C ASP A 126 13.98 -1.77 -10.21
N TRP A 127 13.00 -1.68 -9.31
CA TRP A 127 12.07 -2.77 -8.98
C TRP A 127 10.89 -2.87 -9.94
N ASN A 128 10.68 -1.87 -10.80
CA ASN A 128 9.61 -1.87 -11.79
C ASN A 128 10.12 -2.18 -13.19
N CYS A 129 10.28 -3.48 -13.49
CA CYS A 129 10.73 -3.95 -14.80
C CYS A 129 9.55 -4.26 -15.74
N TYR A 130 8.36 -3.77 -15.40
CA TYR A 130 7.13 -4.07 -16.12
C TYR A 130 7.09 -3.37 -17.48
N HIS A 131 6.59 -4.10 -18.49
CA HIS A 131 6.62 -3.77 -19.91
C HIS A 131 6.39 -2.29 -20.28
N GLU A 132 7.20 -1.79 -21.23
CA GLU A 132 6.92 -0.60 -22.06
C GLU A 132 6.59 0.69 -21.29
N GLY A 133 7.20 0.89 -20.12
CA GLY A 133 7.00 2.11 -19.33
C GLY A 133 5.65 2.18 -18.61
N LYS A 134 4.92 1.07 -18.54
CA LYS A 134 3.69 0.95 -17.72
C LYS A 134 4.05 0.52 -16.31
N LEU A 135 3.27 0.98 -15.33
CA LEU A 135 3.40 0.49 -13.97
C LEU A 135 2.59 -0.79 -13.78
N ASN A 136 3.17 -1.75 -13.04
CA ASN A 136 2.48 -2.98 -12.70
C ASN A 136 1.23 -2.67 -11.87
N PRO A 137 0.05 -3.26 -12.17
CA PRO A 137 -1.18 -2.99 -11.44
C PRO A 137 -1.15 -3.34 -9.95
N GLY A 138 -0.25 -4.21 -9.51
CA GLY A 138 -0.06 -4.50 -8.10
C GLY A 138 0.40 -3.29 -7.27
N TYR A 139 0.91 -2.22 -7.89
CA TYR A 139 1.24 -0.97 -7.22
C TYR A 139 0.03 -0.06 -6.94
N LEU A 140 -1.15 -0.36 -7.50
CA LEU A 140 -2.32 0.51 -7.38
C LEU A 140 -2.76 0.74 -5.92
N ARG A 141 -2.85 -0.31 -5.10
CA ARG A 141 -3.21 -0.17 -3.68
C ARG A 141 -2.15 0.62 -2.88
N PRO A 142 -0.84 0.28 -2.97
CA PRO A 142 0.20 1.10 -2.35
C PRO A 142 0.14 2.58 -2.73
N LEU A 143 -0.03 2.89 -4.01
CA LEU A 143 -0.14 4.27 -4.50
C LEU A 143 -1.41 4.96 -4.02
N PHE A 144 -2.53 4.27 -4.00
CA PHE A 144 -3.79 4.82 -3.47
C PHE A 144 -3.67 5.13 -1.97
N LEU A 145 -3.13 4.20 -1.17
CA LEU A 145 -2.90 4.43 0.26
C LEU A 145 -1.93 5.59 0.51
N TYR A 146 -0.87 5.68 -0.29
CA TYR A 146 0.03 6.83 -0.28
C TYR A 146 -0.74 8.13 -0.53
N ALA A 147 -1.54 8.19 -1.59
CA ALA A 147 -2.25 9.40 -2.00
C ALA A 147 -3.22 9.91 -0.91
N ILE A 148 -3.95 9.01 -0.25
CA ILE A 148 -4.97 9.37 0.74
C ILE A 148 -4.42 9.58 2.15
N GLU A 149 -3.16 9.20 2.40
CA GLU A 149 -2.48 9.47 3.67
C GLU A 149 -1.58 10.71 3.59
N CYS A 150 -1.16 11.11 2.38
CA CYS A 150 -0.36 12.29 2.17
C CYS A 150 -1.15 13.59 2.39
N MET A 151 -0.53 14.53 3.12
CA MET A 151 -1.02 15.90 3.34
C MET A 151 -0.13 16.94 2.62
N ASP A 152 0.74 16.49 1.72
CA ASP A 152 1.52 17.34 0.84
C ASP A 152 0.98 17.24 -0.59
N ARG A 153 0.87 18.40 -1.26
CA ARG A 153 0.27 18.48 -2.61
C ARG A 153 1.16 17.86 -3.68
N ASP A 154 2.48 18.00 -3.55
CA ASP A 154 3.42 17.53 -4.56
C ASP A 154 3.60 16.02 -4.47
N ASP A 155 3.67 15.49 -3.26
CA ASP A 155 3.69 14.05 -3.01
C ASP A 155 2.37 13.38 -3.43
N ASN A 156 1.22 14.01 -3.15
CA ASN A 156 -0.07 13.50 -3.63
C ASN A 156 -0.14 13.47 -5.15
N ARG A 157 0.28 14.57 -5.82
CA ARG A 157 0.31 14.65 -7.27
C ARG A 157 1.21 13.56 -7.88
N TRP A 158 2.39 13.33 -7.30
CA TRP A 158 3.26 12.23 -7.71
C TRP A 158 2.53 10.88 -7.65
N ALA A 159 1.82 10.58 -6.57
CA ALA A 159 1.12 9.31 -6.44
C ALA A 159 -0.02 9.15 -7.47
N VAL A 160 -0.75 10.24 -7.75
CA VAL A 160 -1.82 10.28 -8.74
C VAL A 160 -1.28 10.05 -10.15
N GLU A 161 -0.23 10.78 -10.55
CA GLU A 161 0.44 10.60 -11.84
C GLU A 161 0.95 9.15 -12.01
N ARG A 162 1.47 8.53 -10.95
CA ARG A 162 1.90 7.12 -10.98
C ARG A 162 0.72 6.15 -11.11
N MET A 163 -0.43 6.45 -10.50
CA MET A 163 -1.64 5.63 -10.69
C MET A 163 -2.13 5.69 -12.15
N GLU A 164 -2.07 6.85 -12.82
CA GLU A 164 -2.46 6.99 -14.23
C GLU A 164 -1.55 6.21 -15.19
N CYS A 165 -0.30 5.95 -14.77
CA CYS A 165 0.64 5.09 -15.50
C CYS A 165 0.33 3.59 -15.33
N VAL A 166 -0.53 3.19 -14.40
CA VAL A 166 -1.06 1.82 -14.30
C VAL A 166 -2.12 1.65 -15.38
N LYS A 167 -1.76 1.13 -16.55
CA LYS A 167 -2.74 0.91 -17.65
C LYS A 167 -3.15 -0.56 -17.71
N ASP A 168 -4.19 -0.89 -16.96
CA ASP A 168 -4.84 -2.21 -16.96
C ASP A 168 -6.36 -2.03 -17.08
N CYS A 169 -6.98 -2.77 -18.01
CA CYS A 169 -8.40 -2.62 -18.33
C CYS A 169 -9.34 -3.08 -17.21
N ILE A 170 -8.83 -3.85 -16.24
CA ILE A 170 -9.58 -4.39 -15.10
C ILE A 170 -9.41 -3.46 -13.90
N CYS A 171 -8.22 -2.91 -13.67
CA CYS A 171 -7.89 -2.22 -12.42
C CYS A 171 -8.52 -0.83 -12.25
N ARG A 172 -9.17 -0.26 -13.27
CA ARG A 172 -9.82 1.07 -13.26
C ARG A 172 -8.95 2.15 -12.59
N SER A 173 -7.67 2.17 -12.94
CA SER A 173 -6.67 3.08 -12.37
C SER A 173 -7.06 4.55 -12.47
N ASP A 174 -7.66 4.98 -13.58
CA ASP A 174 -8.17 6.35 -13.78
C ASP A 174 -9.17 6.76 -12.68
N PHE A 175 -10.05 5.85 -12.27
CA PHE A 175 -10.99 6.11 -11.19
C PHE A 175 -10.27 6.31 -9.86
N PHE A 176 -9.25 5.49 -9.57
CA PHE A 176 -8.47 5.61 -8.35
C PHE A 176 -7.59 6.85 -8.31
N ALA A 177 -7.04 7.25 -9.46
CA ALA A 177 -6.31 8.50 -9.62
C ALA A 177 -7.21 9.69 -9.28
N ASP A 178 -8.39 9.77 -9.91
CA ASP A 178 -9.35 10.85 -9.64
C ASP A 178 -9.86 10.81 -8.18
N PHE A 179 -10.16 9.62 -7.65
CA PHE A 179 -10.59 9.47 -6.25
C PHE A 179 -9.49 9.90 -5.27
N GLY A 180 -8.25 9.46 -5.49
CA GLY A 180 -7.09 9.84 -4.66
C GLY A 180 -6.84 11.34 -4.66
N GLN A 181 -6.90 11.99 -5.83
CA GLN A 181 -6.73 13.44 -5.96
C GLN A 181 -7.83 14.20 -5.22
N ARG A 182 -9.10 13.88 -5.50
CA ARG A 182 -10.25 14.59 -4.91
C ARG A 182 -10.36 14.39 -3.41
N LEU A 183 -10.07 13.18 -2.93
CA LEU A 183 -10.08 12.90 -1.50
C LEU A 183 -8.96 13.68 -0.80
N SER A 184 -7.74 13.70 -1.37
CA SER A 184 -6.63 14.48 -0.81
C SER A 184 -6.94 15.98 -0.78
N ASP A 185 -7.48 16.54 -1.87
CA ASP A 185 -7.92 17.94 -1.91
C ASP A 185 -8.93 18.26 -0.79
N ALA A 186 -9.88 17.35 -0.54
CA ALA A 186 -10.85 17.51 0.53
C ALA A 186 -10.21 17.42 1.92
N GLN A 187 -9.19 16.56 2.10
CA GLN A 187 -8.43 16.43 3.35
C GLN A 187 -7.60 17.68 3.62
N LEU A 188 -6.92 18.21 2.60
CA LEU A 188 -6.14 19.45 2.68
C LEU A 188 -7.02 20.64 3.04
N ARG A 189 -8.17 20.80 2.38
CA ARG A 189 -9.12 21.89 2.68
C ARG A 189 -9.68 21.84 4.10
N LYS A 190 -9.77 20.64 4.70
CA LYS A 190 -10.30 20.43 6.05
C LYS A 190 -9.21 20.26 7.11
N GLU A 191 -7.94 20.23 6.69
CA GLU A 191 -6.77 19.96 7.52
C GLU A 191 -6.90 18.68 8.36
N ARG A 192 -7.63 17.68 7.85
CA ARG A 192 -7.88 16.40 8.54
C ARG A 192 -8.26 15.29 7.58
N ARG A 193 -8.10 14.04 8.01
CA ARG A 193 -8.59 12.87 7.26
C ARG A 193 -10.10 12.99 7.01
N VAL A 194 -10.49 12.63 5.79
CA VAL A 194 -11.89 12.54 5.36
C VAL A 194 -12.20 11.06 5.21
N THR A 195 -13.39 10.66 5.67
CA THR A 195 -13.83 9.28 5.60
C THR A 195 -13.99 8.83 4.14
N SER A 196 -13.06 8.02 3.65
CA SER A 196 -13.00 7.56 2.25
C SER A 196 -14.31 6.94 1.77
N LYS A 197 -15.00 6.15 2.62
CA LYS A 197 -16.31 5.55 2.33
C LYS A 197 -17.35 6.57 1.93
N TYR A 198 -17.61 7.51 2.84
CA TYR A 198 -18.67 8.49 2.67
C TYR A 198 -18.33 9.47 1.56
N PHE A 199 -17.06 9.85 1.42
CA PHE A 199 -16.62 10.70 0.32
C PHE A 199 -16.87 10.04 -1.03
N CYS A 200 -16.50 8.76 -1.18
CA CYS A 200 -16.70 8.06 -2.45
C CYS A 200 -18.18 7.97 -2.84
N ILE A 201 -19.04 7.58 -1.89
CA ILE A 201 -20.49 7.50 -2.13
C ILE A 201 -21.07 8.88 -2.48
N TRP A 202 -20.70 9.91 -1.73
CA TRP A 202 -21.26 11.25 -1.93
C TRP A 202 -20.77 11.92 -3.22
N TYR A 203 -19.48 11.75 -3.55
CA TYR A 203 -18.86 12.43 -4.69
C TYR A 203 -19.04 11.68 -6.00
N PHE A 204 -18.85 10.35 -5.98
CA PHE A 204 -18.85 9.51 -7.18
C PHE A 204 -20.13 8.69 -7.35
N GLY A 205 -21.05 8.70 -6.37
CA GLY A 205 -22.30 7.93 -6.43
C GLY A 205 -22.11 6.42 -6.37
N VAL A 206 -20.91 5.94 -6.01
CA VAL A 206 -20.57 4.51 -5.96
C VAL A 206 -19.93 4.16 -4.61
N PRO A 207 -20.13 2.92 -4.10
CA PRO A 207 -19.32 2.45 -2.99
C PRO A 207 -17.86 2.37 -3.45
N PRO A 208 -16.87 2.71 -2.60
CA PRO A 208 -15.48 2.60 -3.00
C PRO A 208 -15.15 1.14 -3.31
N PRO A 209 -14.37 0.89 -4.36
CA PRO A 209 -14.25 -0.46 -4.90
C PRO A 209 -13.47 -1.44 -4.00
N PHE A 210 -12.84 -0.98 -2.91
CA PHE A 210 -12.05 -1.84 -2.00
C PHE A 210 -12.00 -1.27 -0.56
N MET A 211 -13.03 -1.53 0.25
CA MET A 211 -12.91 -1.43 1.73
C MET A 211 -13.46 -2.69 2.38
#